data_AF-A0A961CHZ9-F1
#
_entry.id   AF-A0A961CHZ9-F1
#
_cell.length_a   1.000
_cell.length_b   1.000
_cell.length_c   1.000
_cell.angle_alpha   90.00
_cell.angle_beta   90.00
_cell.angle_gamma   90.00
#
_symmetry.space_group_name_H-M   'P 1'
#
loop_
_entity.id
_entity.type
_entity.pdbx_description
1 polymer ?
#
loop_
_entity_poly.entity_id
_entity_poly.type
_entity_poly.pdbx_seq_one_letter_code
_entity_poly.pdbx_strand_id
1 'polypeptide(L)'
;MTQRRQNEDLDELARRRALTEDAARPDQVAARHAAGRRTARENIADLIDPGSFVEYGRLATAAQERRLDEEALLARTPADGLIGGLARIN
;
A
#
# COMPACT_ATOMS: atom_id res chain seq x y z
N MET A 1 8.02 0.72 -30.75
CA MET A 1 8.75 0.73 -29.46
C MET A 1 7.93 1.29 -28.30
N THR A 2 6.93 2.15 -28.53
CA THR A 2 6.12 2.80 -27.48
C THR A 2 5.22 1.85 -26.68
N GLN A 3 4.57 0.88 -27.35
CA GLN A 3 3.60 -0.02 -26.70
C GLN A 3 4.22 -1.00 -25.68
N ARG A 4 5.43 -1.48 -25.96
CA ARG A 4 6.13 -2.43 -25.08
C ARG A 4 6.62 -1.75 -23.80
N ARG A 5 7.17 -0.53 -23.92
CA ARG A 5 7.59 0.28 -22.78
C ARG A 5 6.41 0.69 -21.89
N GLN A 6 5.26 1.01 -22.50
CA GLN A 6 4.03 1.28 -21.74
C GLN A 6 3.57 0.09 -20.90
N ASN A 7 3.71 -1.14 -21.40
CA ASN A 7 3.39 -2.33 -20.62
C ASN A 7 4.38 -2.53 -19.46
N GLU A 8 5.68 -2.34 -19.71
CA GLU A 8 6.72 -2.44 -18.67
C GLU A 8 6.51 -1.41 -17.53
N ASP A 9 6.15 -0.17 -17.86
CA ASP A 9 5.86 0.88 -16.88
C ASP A 9 4.60 0.58 -16.05
N LEU A 10 3.57 -0.01 -16.68
CA LEU A 10 2.34 -0.43 -16.00
C LEU A 10 2.57 -1.63 -15.08
N ASP A 11 3.41 -2.58 -15.50
CA ASP A 11 3.78 -3.75 -14.71
C ASP A 11 4.54 -3.33 -13.45
N GLU A 12 5.47 -2.38 -13.56
CA GLU A 12 6.21 -1.85 -12.40
C GLU A 12 5.28 -1.07 -11.46
N LEU A 13 4.33 -0.29 -11.99
CA LEU A 13 3.31 0.36 -11.16
C LEU A 13 2.45 -0.66 -10.40
N ALA A 14 2.03 -1.75 -11.07
CA ALA A 14 1.27 -2.82 -10.45
C ALA A 14 2.08 -3.51 -9.34
N ARG A 15 3.37 -3.79 -9.60
CA ARG A 15 4.31 -4.34 -8.62
C ARG A 15 4.44 -3.45 -7.39
N ARG A 16 4.68 -2.15 -7.57
CA ARG A 16 4.79 -1.19 -6.46
C ARG A 16 3.49 -1.09 -5.66
N ARG A 17 2.32 -1.15 -6.31
CA ARG A 17 1.03 -1.16 -5.62
C ARG A 17 0.87 -2.41 -4.76
N ALA A 18 1.20 -3.59 -5.28
CA ALA A 18 1.09 -4.85 -4.57
C ALA A 18 1.91 -4.87 -3.27
N LEU A 19 3.09 -4.23 -3.25
CA LEU A 19 3.93 -4.11 -2.05
C LEU A 19 3.26 -3.34 -0.89
N THR A 20 2.26 -2.52 -1.17
CA THR A 20 1.52 -1.74 -0.15
C THR A 20 0.31 -2.49 0.43
N GLU A 21 0.01 -3.68 -0.08
CA GLU A 21 -1.12 -4.49 0.35
C GLU A 21 -0.75 -5.40 1.52
N ASP A 22 -1.75 -5.86 2.26
CA ASP A 22 -1.53 -6.75 3.40
C ASP A 22 -0.95 -8.10 2.97
N ALA A 23 -1.26 -8.55 1.75
CA ALA A 23 -0.68 -9.76 1.16
C ALA A 23 0.85 -9.71 1.04
N ALA A 24 1.44 -8.51 0.89
CA ALA A 24 2.89 -8.34 0.82
C ALA A 24 3.56 -8.24 2.20
N ARG A 25 2.80 -8.28 3.29
CA ARG A 25 3.27 -8.01 4.67
C ARG A 25 2.80 -9.07 5.68
N PRO A 26 2.95 -10.37 5.39
CA PRO A 26 2.32 -11.45 6.17
C PRO A 26 2.71 -11.43 7.64
N ASP A 27 3.97 -11.13 7.97
CA ASP A 27 4.44 -11.09 9.36
C ASP A 27 3.79 -9.95 10.16
N GLN A 28 3.60 -8.78 9.55
CA GLN A 28 2.97 -7.63 10.22
C GLN A 28 1.47 -7.84 10.39
N VAL A 29 0.82 -8.48 9.41
CA VAL A 29 -0.58 -8.89 9.48
C VAL A 29 -0.77 -9.90 10.63
N ALA A 30 0.04 -10.96 10.65
CA ALA A 30 0.01 -11.97 11.71
C ALA A 30 0.23 -11.36 13.10
N ALA A 31 1.19 -10.44 13.25
CA ALA A 31 1.43 -9.75 14.52
C ALA A 31 0.24 -8.88 14.97
N ARG A 32 -0.48 -8.25 14.03
CA ARG A 32 -1.70 -7.47 14.34
C ARG A 32 -2.83 -8.40 14.80
N HIS A 33 -3.07 -9.47 14.07
CA HIS A 33 -4.12 -10.45 14.39
C HIS A 33 -3.85 -11.17 15.70
N ALA A 34 -2.60 -11.57 15.97
CA ALA A 34 -2.19 -12.17 17.25
C ALA A 34 -2.44 -11.25 18.45
N ALA A 35 -2.40 -9.93 18.24
CA ALA A 35 -2.75 -8.93 19.24
C ALA A 35 -4.27 -8.63 19.32
N GLY A 36 -5.12 -9.40 18.63
CA GLY A 36 -6.57 -9.20 18.57
C GLY A 36 -7.01 -7.96 17.80
N ARG A 37 -6.14 -7.40 16.94
CA ARG A 37 -6.41 -6.18 16.17
C ARG A 37 -6.50 -6.47 14.69
N ARG A 38 -7.35 -5.71 13.99
CA ARG A 38 -7.38 -5.66 12.52
C ARG A 38 -6.24 -4.81 11.97
N THR A 39 -5.91 -5.01 10.70
CA THR A 39 -5.02 -4.13 9.94
C THR A 39 -5.74 -2.82 9.58
N ALA A 40 -4.97 -1.83 9.12
CA ALA A 40 -5.54 -0.58 8.63
C ALA A 40 -6.43 -0.80 7.39
N ARG A 41 -6.00 -1.67 6.45
CA ARG A 41 -6.78 -1.97 5.24
C ARG A 41 -8.05 -2.76 5.54
N GLU A 42 -8.00 -3.70 6.49
CA GLU A 42 -9.19 -4.42 6.97
C GLU A 42 -10.22 -3.47 7.58
N ASN A 43 -9.78 -2.51 8.41
CA ASN A 43 -10.69 -1.51 8.99
C ASN A 43 -11.33 -0.62 7.92
N ILE A 44 -10.56 -0.18 6.92
CA ILE A 44 -11.08 0.63 5.82
C ILE A 44 -12.11 -0.17 5.02
N ALA A 45 -11.78 -1.42 4.65
CA ALA A 45 -12.64 -2.28 3.86
C ALA A 45 -13.98 -2.62 4.56
N ASP A 46 -13.98 -2.71 5.88
CA ASP A 46 -15.19 -2.94 6.68
C ASP A 46 -16.07 -1.68 6.82
N LEU A 47 -15.47 -0.49 6.72
CA LEU A 47 -16.16 0.79 6.96
C LEU A 47 -16.88 1.33 5.71
N ILE A 48 -16.32 1.09 4.52
CA ILE A 48 -16.72 1.80 3.30
C ILE A 48 -17.49 0.90 2.33
N ASP A 49 -18.25 1.52 1.43
CA ASP A 49 -18.91 0.80 0.36
C ASP A 49 -17.89 0.09 -0.55
N PRO A 50 -18.11 -1.19 -0.92
CA PRO A 50 -17.22 -1.91 -1.82
C PRO A 50 -16.97 -1.15 -3.13
N GLY A 51 -15.70 -1.03 -3.50
CA GLY A 51 -15.28 -0.36 -4.74
C GLY A 51 -15.37 1.16 -4.71
N SER A 52 -15.70 1.79 -3.58
CA SER A 52 -15.79 3.26 -3.47
C SER A 52 -14.48 3.95 -3.11
N PHE A 53 -13.46 3.21 -2.65
CA PHE A 53 -12.22 3.80 -2.16
C PHE A 53 -11.36 4.37 -3.28
N VAL A 54 -11.01 5.64 -3.15
CA VAL A 54 -9.99 6.31 -3.96
C VAL A 54 -8.85 6.71 -3.03
N GLU A 55 -7.77 5.93 -3.07
CA GLU A 55 -6.60 6.10 -2.20
C GLU A 55 -5.64 7.16 -2.76
N TYR A 56 -5.19 8.07 -1.90
CA TYR A 56 -4.18 9.07 -2.19
C TYR A 56 -2.91 8.78 -1.39
N GLY A 57 -1.75 9.09 -1.96
CA GLY A 57 -0.46 8.93 -1.27
C GLY A 57 0.00 7.47 -1.10
N ARG A 58 -0.61 6.50 -1.79
CA ARG A 58 -0.26 5.06 -1.69
C ARG A 58 1.23 4.78 -1.89
N LEU A 59 1.88 5.51 -2.81
CA LEU A 59 3.30 5.33 -3.14
C LEU A 59 4.23 6.26 -2.32
N ALA A 60 3.70 6.98 -1.33
CA ALA A 60 4.54 7.76 -0.44
C ALA A 60 5.44 6.82 0.38
N THR A 61 6.71 7.16 0.48
CA THR A 61 7.68 6.51 1.37
C THR A 61 8.10 7.49 2.46
N ALA A 62 8.60 6.98 3.58
CA ALA A 62 9.15 7.85 4.62
C ALA A 62 10.29 8.70 4.05
N ALA A 63 10.40 9.95 4.51
CA ALA A 63 11.47 10.88 4.12
C ALA A 63 12.83 10.49 4.75
N GLN A 64 13.33 9.28 4.41
CA GLN A 64 14.57 8.69 4.93
C GLN A 64 15.58 8.38 3.81
N GLU A 65 15.46 9.01 2.65
CA GLU A 65 16.31 8.86 1.46
C GLU A 65 17.82 9.08 1.71
N ARG A 66 18.17 9.76 2.81
CA ARG A 66 19.57 9.94 3.24
C ARG A 66 20.15 8.74 3.98
N ARG A 67 19.32 7.79 4.43
CA ARG A 67 19.70 6.69 5.35
C ARG A 67 19.37 5.31 4.81
N LEU A 68 18.46 5.21 3.85
CA LEU A 68 17.98 3.96 3.25
C LEU A 68 17.99 4.12 1.73
N ASP A 69 18.30 3.03 1.03
CA ASP A 69 18.12 2.96 -0.42
C ASP A 69 16.64 2.81 -0.78
N GLU A 70 16.31 3.02 -2.07
CA GLU A 70 14.93 3.00 -2.57
C GLU A 70 14.22 1.66 -2.27
N GLU A 71 14.94 0.54 -2.39
CA GLU A 71 14.40 -0.79 -2.14
C GLU A 71 14.07 -1.00 -0.65
N ALA A 72 14.95 -0.57 0.26
CA ALA A 72 14.67 -0.59 1.69
C ALA A 72 13.54 0.37 2.09
N LEU A 73 13.39 1.52 1.42
CA LEU A 73 12.28 2.45 1.66
C LEU A 73 10.93 1.84 1.27
N LEU A 74 10.87 1.24 0.08
CA LEU A 74 9.68 0.56 -0.45
C LEU A 74 9.28 -0.63 0.42
N ALA A 75 10.24 -1.40 0.93
CA ALA A 75 9.97 -2.56 1.77
C ALA A 75 9.58 -2.19 3.20
N ARG A 76 10.22 -1.18 3.80
CA ARG A 76 10.08 -0.88 5.25
C ARG A 76 9.01 0.14 5.57
N THR A 77 8.71 1.05 4.65
CA THR A 77 7.82 2.20 4.91
C THR A 77 6.77 2.41 3.81
N PRO A 78 5.97 1.39 3.46
CA PRO A 78 4.91 1.57 2.49
C PRO A 78 3.86 2.57 3.00
N ALA A 79 3.48 3.53 2.15
CA ALA A 79 2.53 4.61 2.42
C ALA A 79 2.87 5.49 3.65
N ASP A 80 4.14 5.52 4.08
CA ASP A 80 4.59 6.19 5.32
C ASP A 80 3.73 5.84 6.57
N GLY A 81 3.16 4.63 6.58
CA GLY A 81 2.30 4.15 7.67
C GLY A 81 0.90 4.76 7.74
N LEU A 82 0.50 5.60 6.77
CA LEU A 82 -0.82 6.21 6.70
C LEU A 82 -1.57 5.77 5.45
N ILE A 83 -2.84 5.37 5.59
CA ILE A 83 -3.72 5.08 4.45
C ILE A 83 -4.81 6.16 4.41
N GLY A 84 -4.76 7.02 3.38
CA GLY A 84 -5.67 8.14 3.22
C GLY A 84 -6.42 8.09 1.89
N GLY A 85 -7.68 8.48 1.88
CA GLY A 85 -8.50 8.43 0.67
C GLY A 85 -9.88 9.05 0.82
N LEU A 86 -10.61 9.08 -0.29
CA LEU A 86 -12.04 9.38 -0.34
C LEU A 86 -12.82 8.07 -0.50
N ALA A 87 -13.97 7.95 0.17
CA ALA A 87 -14.83 6.78 0.10
C ALA A 87 -16.30 7.16 0.30
N ARG A 88 -17.20 6.24 -0.03
CA ARG A 88 -18.62 6.34 0.34
C ARG A 88 -18.91 5.43 1.52
N ILE A 89 -19.86 5.83 2.34
CA ILE A 89 -20.37 5.07 3.48
C ILE A 89 -21.90 5.24 3.45
N ASN A 90 -22.63 4.15 3.15
CA ASN A 90 -24.09 4.11 3.05
C ASN A 90 -24.66 5.18 2.09
#